data_AF-A0A1F1KWA2-F1
#
_entry.id   AF-A0A1F1KWA2-F1
#
_cell.length_a   1.000
_cell.length_b   1.000
_cell.length_c   1.000
_cell.angle_alpha   90.00
_cell.angle_beta   90.00
_cell.angle_gamma   90.00
#
_symmetry.space_group_name_H-M   'P 1'
#
loop_
_entity.id
_entity.type
_entity.pdbx_description
1 polymer ?
#
loop_
_entity_poly.entity_id
_entity_poly.type
_entity_poly.pdbx_seq_one_letter_code
_entity_poly.pdbx_strand_id
1 'polypeptide(L)'
;MGLFDSKENKQEKALKKQQEQFEQLKSKYNLNNLTQEDAQTLQRISDSLAGMGFLKAGVALSFGKAEDQAKIGYLSAMIDQNFLIIKLLSDISNKLDNK
;
A
#
# COMPACT_ATOMS: atom_id res chain seq x y z
N MET A 1 -3.68 22.75 -24.45
CA MET A 1 -3.97 23.19 -23.06
C MET A 1 -3.09 22.43 -22.11
N GLY A 2 -1.80 22.71 -22.14
CA GLY A 2 -0.80 22.02 -21.34
C GLY A 2 0.25 23.03 -20.92
N LEU A 3 0.96 22.69 -19.85
CA LEU A 3 1.99 23.46 -19.16
C LEU A 3 1.44 24.25 -17.95
N PHE A 4 1.91 23.82 -16.77
CA PHE A 4 1.71 24.40 -15.44
C PHE A 4 0.43 23.98 -14.67
N ASP A 5 0.35 22.69 -14.32
CA ASP A 5 -0.22 22.33 -13.01
C ASP A 5 0.88 22.71 -11.99
N SER A 6 0.63 23.71 -11.14
CA SER A 6 1.55 24.19 -10.11
C SER A 6 2.04 23.04 -9.22
N LYS A 7 3.29 23.10 -8.73
CA LYS A 7 3.88 22.02 -7.91
C LYS A 7 3.00 21.66 -6.69
N GLU A 8 2.31 22.65 -6.10
CA GLU A 8 1.33 22.44 -5.03
C GLU A 8 0.12 21.60 -5.48
N ASN A 9 -0.51 21.93 -6.62
CA ASN A 9 -1.65 21.16 -7.16
C ASN A 9 -1.29 19.69 -7.46
N LYS A 10 -0.05 19.43 -7.90
CA LYS A 10 0.44 18.06 -8.14
C LYS A 10 0.63 17.29 -6.83
N GLN A 11 1.15 17.94 -5.80
CA GLN A 11 1.34 17.33 -4.48
C GLN A 11 0.01 17.03 -3.81
N GLU A 12 -0.95 17.97 -3.88
CA GLU A 12 -2.28 17.79 -3.30
C GLU A 12 -3.08 16.68 -4.00
N LYS A 13 -2.99 16.57 -5.33
CA LYS A 13 -3.56 15.42 -6.09
C LYS A 13 -2.91 14.09 -5.73
N ALA A 14 -1.60 14.06 -5.51
CA ALA A 14 -0.89 12.84 -5.13
C ALA A 14 -1.31 12.38 -3.73
N LEU A 15 -1.41 13.31 -2.78
CA LEU A 15 -1.91 13.06 -1.42
C LEU A 15 -3.35 12.54 -1.42
N LYS A 16 -4.24 13.16 -2.21
CA LYS A 16 -5.63 12.66 -2.37
C LYS A 16 -5.68 11.24 -2.92
N LYS A 17 -4.90 10.93 -3.96
CA LYS A 17 -4.82 9.57 -4.52
C LYS A 17 -4.30 8.56 -3.50
N GLN A 18 -3.31 8.93 -2.70
CA GLN A 18 -2.78 8.07 -1.64
C GLN A 18 -3.84 7.81 -0.57
N GLN A 19 -4.59 8.83 -0.14
CA GLN A 19 -5.71 8.67 0.78
C GLN A 19 -6.82 7.79 0.22
N GLU A 20 -7.20 7.98 -1.05
CA GLU A 20 -8.21 7.14 -1.71
C GLU A 20 -7.77 5.68 -1.79
N GLN A 21 -6.51 5.41 -2.13
CA GLN A 21 -5.96 4.05 -2.14
C GLN A 21 -5.94 3.42 -0.75
N PHE A 22 -5.63 4.21 0.27
CA PHE A 22 -5.63 3.78 1.66
C PHE A 22 -7.04 3.40 2.15
N GLU A 23 -8.05 4.22 1.85
CA GLU A 23 -9.45 3.90 2.19
C GLU A 23 -9.97 2.68 1.42
N GLN A 24 -9.57 2.52 0.15
CA GLN A 24 -9.87 1.30 -0.61
C GLN A 24 -9.23 0.05 0.01
N LEU A 25 -7.99 0.15 0.49
CA LEU A 25 -7.29 -0.96 1.15
C LEU A 25 -7.98 -1.33 2.47
N LYS A 26 -8.36 -0.34 3.28
CA LYS A 26 -9.12 -0.60 4.52
C LYS A 26 -10.41 -1.35 4.23
N SER A 27 -11.19 -0.85 3.27
CA SER A 27 -12.45 -1.47 2.87
C SER A 27 -12.26 -2.89 2.33
N LYS A 28 -11.28 -3.10 1.44
CA LYS A 28 -10.99 -4.40 0.83
C LYS A 28 -10.60 -5.47 1.84
N TYR A 29 -9.91 -5.07 2.90
CA TYR A 29 -9.42 -5.97 3.93
C TYR A 29 -10.21 -5.92 5.25
N ASN A 30 -11.41 -5.29 5.25
CA ASN A 30 -12.28 -5.14 6.43
C ASN A 30 -11.60 -4.48 7.65
N LEU A 31 -10.65 -3.59 7.41
CA LEU A 31 -9.85 -2.96 8.45
C LEU A 31 -10.50 -1.68 9.00
N ASN A 32 -11.82 -1.70 9.17
CA ASN A 32 -12.59 -0.51 9.52
C ASN A 32 -12.49 -0.14 11.01
N ASN A 33 -12.09 -1.09 11.87
CA ASN A 33 -11.98 -0.92 13.33
C ASN A 33 -10.54 -0.71 13.81
N LEU A 34 -9.63 -0.30 12.92
CA LEU A 34 -8.24 -0.09 13.30
C LEU A 34 -8.07 1.10 14.23
N THR A 35 -7.18 0.94 15.21
CA THR A 35 -6.77 2.07 16.04
C THR A 35 -6.02 3.11 15.21
N GLN A 36 -5.90 4.33 15.72
CA GLN A 36 -5.16 5.40 15.04
C GLN A 36 -3.69 5.01 14.77
N GLU A 37 -3.08 4.21 15.65
CA GLU A 37 -1.72 3.71 15.52
C GLU A 37 -1.59 2.64 14.42
N ASP A 38 -2.56 1.72 14.34
CA ASP A 38 -2.62 0.72 13.27
C ASP A 38 -2.82 1.38 11.90
N ALA A 39 -3.66 2.42 11.84
CA ALA A 39 -3.89 3.20 10.63
C ALA A 39 -2.60 3.87 10.12
N GLN A 40 -1.78 4.43 11.02
CA GLN A 40 -0.48 5.01 10.65
C GLN A 40 0.51 3.95 10.15
N THR A 41 0.49 2.75 10.74
CA THR A 41 1.33 1.63 10.30
C THR A 41 0.91 1.16 8.92
N LEU A 42 -0.39 1.02 8.65
CA LEU A 42 -0.90 0.69 7.32
C LEU A 42 -0.60 1.77 6.28
N GLN A 43 -0.65 3.05 6.64
CA GLN A 43 -0.28 4.13 5.73
C GLN A 43 1.19 4.00 5.32
N ARG A 44 2.10 3.78 6.28
CA ARG A 44 3.52 3.53 6.00
C ARG A 44 3.74 2.31 5.10
N ILE A 45 2.99 1.24 5.32
CA ILE A 45 3.05 0.03 4.48
C ILE A 45 2.55 0.34 3.05
N SER A 46 1.44 1.07 2.91
CA SER A 46 0.90 1.49 1.61
C SER A 46 1.90 2.35 0.83
N ASP A 47 2.59 3.25 1.51
CA ASP A 47 3.62 4.11 0.90
C ASP A 47 4.83 3.29 0.43
N SER A 48 5.25 2.32 1.23
CA SER A 48 6.30 1.37 0.87
C SER A 48 5.90 0.52 -0.35
N LEU A 49 4.64 0.05 -0.40
CA LEU A 49 4.10 -0.69 -1.54
C LEU A 49 4.10 0.13 -2.83
N ALA A 50 3.69 1.39 -2.76
CA ALA A 50 3.72 2.30 -3.91
C ALA A 50 5.17 2.48 -4.42
N GLY A 51 6.13 2.63 -3.50
CA GLY A 51 7.56 2.66 -3.82
C GLY A 51 8.05 1.38 -4.48
N MET A 52 7.61 0.21 -4.00
CA MET A 52 7.99 -1.09 -4.55
C MET A 52 7.41 -1.32 -5.95
N GLY A 53 6.17 -0.89 -6.18
CA GLY A 53 5.55 -0.91 -7.52
C GLY A 53 6.31 -0.05 -8.51
N PHE A 54 6.75 1.14 -8.10
CA PHE A 54 7.59 2.02 -8.91
C PHE A 54 8.96 1.41 -9.20
N LEU A 55 9.60 0.81 -8.20
CA LEU A 55 10.87 0.09 -8.37
C LEU A 55 10.71 -1.11 -9.32
N LYS A 56 9.66 -1.92 -9.15
CA LYS A 56 9.36 -3.07 -10.00
C LYS A 56 9.14 -2.63 -11.45
N ALA A 57 8.39 -1.56 -11.68
CA ALA A 57 8.18 -0.99 -13.00
C ALA A 57 9.49 -0.46 -13.59
N GLY A 58 10.31 0.24 -12.81
CA GLY A 58 11.62 0.74 -13.24
C GLY A 58 12.58 -0.39 -13.64
N VAL A 59 12.64 -1.47 -12.86
CA VAL A 59 13.47 -2.65 -13.15
C VAL A 59 12.93 -3.42 -14.37
N ALA A 60 11.62 -3.54 -14.52
CA ALA A 60 11.02 -4.17 -15.69
C ALA A 60 11.31 -3.38 -16.98
N LEU A 61 11.20 -2.04 -16.93
CA LEU A 61 11.47 -1.16 -18.06
C LEU A 61 12.95 -1.05 -18.43
N SER A 62 13.86 -1.23 -17.46
CA SER A 62 15.31 -1.21 -17.70
C SER A 62 15.88 -2.54 -18.17
N PHE A 63 15.03 -3.56 -18.43
CA PHE A 63 15.46 -4.94 -18.65
C PHE A 63 16.41 -5.44 -17.55
N GLY A 64 16.14 -5.05 -16.30
CA GLY A 64 16.98 -5.36 -15.15
C GLY A 64 17.19 -6.87 -14.97
N LYS A 65 18.33 -7.23 -14.38
CA LYS A 65 18.75 -8.63 -14.20
C LYS A 65 17.64 -9.47 -13.55
N ALA A 66 17.51 -10.73 -13.98
CA ALA A 66 16.52 -11.66 -13.44
C ALA A 66 16.61 -11.81 -11.91
N GLU A 67 17.81 -11.67 -11.34
CA GLU A 67 18.05 -11.69 -9.89
C GLU A 67 17.36 -10.52 -9.17
N ASP A 68 17.42 -9.30 -9.73
CA ASP A 68 16.80 -8.12 -9.12
C ASP A 68 15.27 -8.20 -9.22
N GLN A 69 14.76 -8.71 -10.34
CA GLN A 69 13.33 -8.99 -10.49
C GLN A 69 12.83 -10.04 -9.47
N ALA A 70 13.61 -11.09 -9.23
CA ALA A 70 13.28 -12.12 -8.25
C ALA A 70 13.27 -11.57 -6.81
N LYS A 71 14.26 -10.74 -6.43
CA LYS A 71 14.31 -10.08 -5.11
C LYS A 71 13.10 -9.18 -4.89
N ILE A 72 12.73 -8.37 -5.88
CA ILE A 72 11.54 -7.51 -5.82
C ILE A 72 10.27 -8.36 -5.72
N GLY A 73 10.19 -9.47 -6.45
CA GLY A 73 9.09 -10.42 -6.37
C GLY A 73 8.93 -11.02 -4.98
N TYR A 74 10.04 -11.43 -4.34
CA TYR A 74 10.03 -11.97 -2.98
C TYR A 74 9.57 -10.92 -1.95
N LEU A 75 10.09 -9.69 -2.03
CA LEU A 75 9.67 -8.59 -1.17
C LEU A 75 8.18 -8.29 -1.35
N SER A 76 7.68 -8.32 -2.58
CA SER A 76 6.24 -8.14 -2.86
C SER A 76 5.40 -9.23 -2.17
N ALA A 77 5.82 -10.50 -2.28
CA ALA A 77 5.13 -11.63 -1.65
C ALA A 77 5.12 -11.55 -0.11
N MET A 78 6.20 -11.07 0.51
CA MET A 78 6.25 -10.83 1.95
C MET A 78 5.24 -9.76 2.40
N ILE A 79 5.09 -8.70 1.62
CA ILE A 79 4.12 -7.66 1.96
C ILE A 79 2.69 -8.19 1.83
N ASP A 80 2.39 -8.94 0.77
CA ASP A 80 1.09 -9.59 0.60
C ASP A 80 0.77 -10.53 1.78
N GLN A 81 1.76 -11.30 2.25
CA GLN A 81 1.63 -12.14 3.44
C GLN A 81 1.32 -11.31 4.70
N ASN A 82 2.01 -10.17 4.90
CA ASN A 82 1.75 -9.30 6.05
C ASN A 82 0.33 -8.73 6.04
N PHE A 83 -0.21 -8.34 4.89
CA PHE A 83 -1.61 -7.90 4.78
C PHE A 83 -2.60 -9.02 5.11
N LEU A 84 -2.34 -10.24 4.64
CA LEU A 84 -3.16 -11.39 4.98
C LEU A 84 -3.19 -11.64 6.49
N ILE A 85 -2.04 -11.53 7.16
CA ILE A 85 -1.95 -11.64 8.63
C ILE A 85 -2.79 -10.55 9.30
N ILE A 86 -2.67 -9.29 8.89
CA ILE A 86 -3.45 -8.17 9.45
C ILE A 86 -4.96 -8.44 9.29
N LYS A 87 -5.40 -8.90 8.13
CA LYS A 87 -6.81 -9.27 7.88
C LYS A 87 -7.27 -10.37 8.83
N LEU A 88 -6.51 -11.46 8.94
CA LEU A 88 -6.87 -12.58 9.82
C LEU A 88 -6.95 -12.15 11.29
N LEU A 89 -6.04 -11.30 11.74
CA LEU A 89 -6.09 -10.72 13.09
C LEU A 89 -7.32 -9.84 13.29
N SER A 90 -7.67 -9.00 12.30
CA SER A 90 -8.89 -8.18 12.36
C SER A 90 -10.16 -9.04 12.40
N ASP A 91 -10.24 -10.10 11.59
CA ASP A 91 -11.35 -11.05 11.60
C ASP A 91 -11.48 -11.76 12.95
N ILE A 92 -10.36 -12.09 13.60
CA ILE A 92 -10.35 -12.67 14.95
C ILE A 92 -10.86 -11.64 15.98
N SER A 93 -10.35 -10.41 15.96
CA SER A 93 -10.79 -9.33 16.88
C SER A 93 -12.29 -9.10 16.78
N ASN A 94 -12.81 -8.93 15.56
CA ASN A 94 -14.23 -8.70 15.32
C ASN A 94 -15.11 -9.87 15.82
N LYS A 95 -14.61 -11.12 15.76
CA LYS A 95 -15.33 -12.28 16.31
C LYS A 95 -15.30 -12.34 17.84
N LEU A 96 -14.27 -11.76 18.46
CA LEU A 96 -14.14 -11.68 19.92
C LEU A 96 -14.98 -10.52 20.48
N ASP A 97 -15.03 -9.37 19.80
CA ASP A 97 -15.80 -8.19 20.22
C ASP A 97 -17.32 -8.36 20.05
N ASN A 98 -17.76 -9.27 19.18
CA ASN A 98 -19.17 -9.60 18.96
C ASN A 98 -19.66 -10.81 19.80
N LYS A 99 -18.97 -11.15 20.89
CA LYS A 99 -19.43 -12.10 21.93
C LYS A 99 -19.86 -11.36 23.18
#